data_AF-A0A317F0S4-F1
#
_entry.id   AF-A0A317F0S4-F1
#
_cell.length_a   1.000
_cell.length_b   1.000
_cell.length_c   1.000
_cell.angle_alpha   90.00
_cell.angle_beta   90.00
_cell.angle_gamma   90.00
#
_symmetry.space_group_name_H-M   'P 1'
#
loop_
_entity.id
_entity.type
_entity.pdbx_description
1 polymer ?
#
loop_
_entity_poly.entity_id
_entity_poly.type
_entity_poly.pdbx_seq_one_letter_code
_entity_poly.pdbx_strand_id
1 'polypeptide(L)'
;MTNEDLNTTISNVKEAWKYPELFQNVSRSERWLSGAAGTYLLYKGLTSLFSHPVIALTGAAIGAGLLYRGVTGYCPMRDLAEQQKADLAPDEILVSETYVVDELG
;
A
#
# COMPACT_ATOMS: atom_id res chain seq x y z
N MET A 1 -5.88 -7.00 -28.64
CA MET A 1 -5.17 -6.67 -27.40
C MET A 1 -4.18 -7.81 -27.18
N THR A 2 -2.89 -7.52 -27.32
CA THR A 2 -1.79 -8.45 -27.61
C THR A 2 -1.26 -9.16 -26.36
N ASN A 3 -0.72 -10.37 -26.52
CA ASN A 3 -0.15 -11.16 -25.41
C ASN A 3 1.09 -10.52 -24.76
N GLU A 4 1.80 -9.65 -25.49
CA GLU A 4 2.99 -8.94 -24.98
C GLU A 4 2.65 -7.90 -23.92
N ASP A 5 1.57 -7.13 -24.08
CA ASP A 5 1.14 -6.15 -23.08
C ASP A 5 0.75 -6.82 -21.77
N LEU A 6 0.13 -8.01 -21.86
CA LEU A 6 -0.22 -8.81 -20.69
C LEU A 6 1.04 -9.25 -19.94
N ASN A 7 2.05 -9.72 -20.66
CA ASN A 7 3.28 -10.25 -20.06
C ASN A 7 4.10 -9.15 -19.38
N THR A 8 4.17 -7.96 -19.99
CA THR A 8 4.83 -6.78 -19.42
C THR A 8 4.06 -6.24 -18.20
N THR A 9 2.72 -6.25 -18.24
CA THR A 9 1.91 -5.83 -17.08
C THR A 9 2.10 -6.79 -15.91
N ILE A 10 2.16 -8.10 -16.18
CA ILE A 10 2.39 -9.13 -15.16
C ILE A 10 3.79 -9.00 -14.55
N SER A 11 4.83 -8.72 -15.35
CA SER A 11 6.19 -8.55 -14.83
C SER A 11 6.32 -7.32 -13.93
N ASN A 12 5.71 -6.19 -14.31
CA ASN A 12 5.73 -4.96 -13.53
C ASN A 12 5.01 -5.12 -12.18
N VAL A 13 3.86 -5.81 -12.17
CA VAL A 13 3.17 -6.14 -10.92
C VAL A 13 4.04 -7.05 -10.06
N LYS A 14 4.69 -8.05 -10.65
CA LYS A 14 5.57 -8.97 -9.92
C LYS A 14 6.76 -8.26 -9.27
N GLU A 15 7.34 -7.26 -9.94
CA GLU A 15 8.42 -6.44 -9.37
C GLU A 15 7.93 -5.53 -8.25
N ALA A 16 6.76 -4.89 -8.40
CA ALA A 16 6.17 -4.05 -7.36
C ALA A 16 5.86 -4.84 -6.07
N TRP A 17 5.52 -6.12 -6.19
CA TRP A 17 5.30 -7.02 -5.05
C TRP A 17 6.58 -7.55 -4.40
N LYS A 18 7.75 -7.40 -5.05
CA LYS A 18 9.02 -7.97 -4.57
C LYS A 18 9.74 -7.10 -3.54
N TYR A 19 9.39 -5.82 -3.42
CA TYR A 19 10.00 -4.88 -2.45
C TYR A 19 8.97 -4.10 -1.59
N PRO A 20 8.02 -4.75 -0.91
CA PRO A 20 7.04 -4.06 -0.05
C PRO A 20 7.65 -3.54 1.26
N GLU A 21 8.79 -4.09 1.69
CA GLU A 21 9.41 -3.82 3.00
C GLU A 21 9.99 -2.39 3.15
N LEU A 22 10.29 -1.69 2.06
CA LEU A 22 10.85 -0.33 2.14
C LEU A 22 9.81 0.76 2.48
N PHE A 23 8.51 0.43 2.44
CA PHE A 23 7.43 1.41 2.55
C PHE A 23 6.37 1.05 3.60
N GLN A 24 6.74 0.33 4.65
CA GLN A 24 5.79 -0.06 5.69
C GLN A 24 5.48 1.12 6.63
N ASN A 25 4.56 2.00 6.21
CA ASN A 25 4.18 3.22 6.95
C ASN A 25 2.74 3.12 7.55
N VAL A 26 2.24 1.92 7.84
CA VAL A 26 0.88 1.70 8.35
C VAL A 26 0.90 0.86 9.62
N SER A 27 0.14 1.26 10.64
CA SER A 27 0.08 0.56 11.93
C SER A 27 -0.56 -0.83 11.80
N ARG A 28 -0.28 -1.75 12.75
CA ARG A 28 -0.86 -3.12 12.74
C ARG A 28 -2.39 -3.09 12.66
N SER A 29 -3.04 -2.17 13.37
CA SER A 29 -4.50 -2.06 13.41
C SER A 29 -5.09 -1.61 12.06
N GLU A 30 -4.45 -0.64 11.41
CA GLU A 30 -4.87 -0.16 10.08
C GLU A 30 -4.65 -1.21 8.98
N ARG A 31 -3.59 -2.02 9.08
CA ARG A 31 -3.36 -3.16 8.14
C ARG A 31 -4.50 -4.17 8.22
N TRP A 32 -4.88 -4.58 9.44
CA TRP A 32 -5.98 -5.53 9.63
C TRP A 32 -7.32 -4.94 9.18
N LEU A 33 -7.60 -3.68 9.52
CA LEU A 33 -8.83 -3.02 9.10
C LEU A 33 -8.93 -2.92 7.57
N SER A 34 -7.86 -2.46 6.90
CA SER A 34 -7.81 -2.32 5.45
C SER A 34 -7.84 -3.68 4.74
N GLY A 35 -7.14 -4.69 5.27
CA GLY A 35 -7.14 -6.04 4.73
C GLY A 35 -8.51 -6.72 4.85
N ALA A 36 -9.15 -6.62 6.01
CA ALA A 36 -10.48 -7.20 6.24
C ALA A 36 -11.56 -6.48 5.40
N ALA A 37 -11.60 -5.15 5.44
CA ALA A 37 -12.55 -4.37 4.65
C ALA A 37 -12.33 -4.54 3.14
N GLY A 38 -11.07 -4.54 2.70
CA GLY A 38 -10.69 -4.76 1.30
C GLY A 38 -11.10 -6.14 0.81
N THR A 39 -10.82 -7.19 1.57
CA THR A 39 -11.26 -8.57 1.25
C THR A 39 -12.78 -8.66 1.15
N TYR A 40 -13.50 -8.08 2.12
CA TYR A 40 -14.96 -8.09 2.14
C TYR A 40 -15.56 -7.38 0.91
N LEU A 41 -15.08 -6.17 0.59
CA LEU A 41 -15.54 -5.41 -0.57
C LEU A 41 -15.19 -6.08 -1.89
N LEU A 42 -14.00 -6.68 -1.98
CA LEU A 42 -13.59 -7.44 -3.16
C LEU A 42 -14.48 -8.67 -3.36
N TYR A 43 -14.74 -9.44 -2.30
CA TYR A 43 -15.64 -10.59 -2.34
C TYR A 43 -17.07 -10.19 -2.72
N LYS A 44 -17.58 -9.10 -2.13
CA LYS A 44 -18.91 -8.57 -2.45
C LYS A 44 -18.99 -8.06 -3.89
N GLY A 45 -17.95 -7.41 -4.40
CA GLY A 45 -17.84 -6.99 -5.80
C GLY A 45 -17.84 -8.19 -6.75
N LEU A 46 -17.03 -9.21 -6.47
CA LEU A 46 -16.96 -10.42 -7.30
C LEU A 46 -18.28 -11.20 -7.33
N THR A 47 -18.97 -11.28 -6.19
CA THR A 47 -20.26 -11.99 -6.09
C THR A 47 -21.42 -11.19 -6.70
N SER A 48 -21.35 -9.87 -6.74
CA SER A 48 -22.39 -9.00 -7.32
C SER A 48 -22.18 -8.62 -8.79
N LEU A 49 -21.11 -9.15 -9.41
CA LEU A 49 -20.69 -8.82 -10.78
C LEU A 49 -21.75 -9.17 -11.83
N PHE A 50 -22.54 -10.21 -11.59
CA PHE A 50 -23.64 -10.63 -12.47
C PHE A 50 -24.93 -9.83 -12.28
N SER A 51 -25.11 -9.19 -11.13
CA SER A 51 -26.32 -8.41 -10.82
C SER A 51 -26.17 -6.93 -11.20
N HIS A 52 -25.05 -6.32 -10.83
CA HIS A 52 -24.78 -4.91 -11.08
C HIS A 52 -23.32 -4.71 -11.49
N PRO A 53 -22.95 -5.01 -12.76
CA PRO A 53 -21.55 -5.12 -13.19
C PRO A 53 -20.74 -3.84 -12.97
N VAL A 54 -21.33 -2.66 -13.18
CA VAL A 54 -20.63 -1.37 -13.02
C VAL A 54 -20.31 -1.06 -11.55
N ILE A 55 -21.29 -1.25 -10.67
CA ILE A 55 -21.14 -1.01 -9.22
C ILE A 55 -20.24 -2.09 -8.60
N ALA A 56 -20.35 -3.33 -9.10
CA ALA A 56 -19.52 -4.44 -8.68
C ALA A 56 -18.04 -4.25 -9.06
N LEU A 57 -17.75 -3.81 -10.28
CA LEU A 57 -16.37 -3.53 -10.73
C LEU A 57 -15.72 -2.43 -9.92
N THR A 58 -16.43 -1.32 -9.70
CA THR A 58 -15.93 -0.20 -8.89
C THR A 58 -15.71 -0.62 -7.44
N GLY A 59 -16.66 -1.35 -6.84
CA GLY A 59 -16.51 -1.91 -5.50
C GLY A 59 -15.36 -2.90 -5.38
N ALA A 60 -15.17 -3.76 -6.39
CA ALA A 60 -14.07 -4.72 -6.45
C ALA A 60 -12.71 -4.01 -6.59
N ALA A 61 -12.63 -2.96 -7.40
CA ALA A 61 -11.41 -2.17 -7.56
C ALA A 61 -11.02 -1.45 -6.25
N ILE A 62 -12.00 -0.86 -5.55
CA ILE A 62 -11.78 -0.24 -4.24
C ILE A 62 -11.36 -1.31 -3.21
N GLY A 63 -12.05 -2.46 -3.20
CA GLY A 63 -11.70 -3.59 -2.33
C GLY A 63 -10.30 -4.13 -2.59
N ALA A 64 -9.90 -4.26 -3.86
CA ALA A 64 -8.57 -4.69 -4.28
C ALA A 64 -7.50 -3.70 -3.78
N GLY A 65 -7.73 -2.40 -3.92
CA GLY A 65 -6.81 -1.37 -3.44
C GLY A 65 -6.64 -1.39 -1.92
N LEU A 66 -7.74 -1.52 -1.17
CA LEU A 66 -7.70 -1.64 0.29
C LEU A 66 -7.02 -2.92 0.76
N LEU A 67 -7.26 -4.04 0.07
CA LEU A 67 -6.62 -5.31 0.37
C LEU A 67 -5.12 -5.24 0.08
N TYR A 68 -4.74 -4.70 -1.07
CA TYR A 68 -3.34 -4.48 -1.45
C TYR A 68 -2.61 -3.65 -0.40
N ARG A 69 -3.19 -2.53 0.06
CA ARG A 69 -2.66 -1.72 1.16
C ARG A 69 -2.59 -2.50 2.48
N GLY A 70 -3.58 -3.34 2.79
CA GLY A 70 -3.56 -4.17 4.01
C GLY A 70 -2.43 -5.21 4.01
N VAL A 71 -2.25 -5.87 2.87
CA VAL A 71 -1.22 -6.91 2.66
C VAL A 71 0.17 -6.28 2.65
N THR A 72 0.40 -5.29 1.80
CA THR A 72 1.71 -4.63 1.66
C THR A 72 2.05 -3.73 2.85
N GLY A 73 1.04 -3.19 3.54
CA GLY A 73 1.26 -2.21 4.60
C GLY A 73 1.68 -0.83 4.09
N TYR A 74 1.54 -0.56 2.78
CA TYR A 74 1.90 0.72 2.17
C TYR A 74 0.68 1.61 1.92
N CYS A 75 0.79 2.88 2.29
CA CYS A 75 -0.23 3.89 2.05
C CYS A 75 0.33 5.06 1.24
N PRO A 76 0.05 5.16 -0.07
CA PRO A 76 0.54 6.27 -0.89
C PRO A 76 0.01 7.63 -0.41
N MET A 77 -1.19 7.68 0.19
CA MET A 77 -1.74 8.91 0.75
C MET A 77 -0.94 9.43 1.95
N ARG A 78 -0.30 8.55 2.73
CA ARG A 78 0.53 8.98 3.86
C ARG A 78 1.87 9.49 3.37
N ASP A 79 2.45 8.81 2.38
CA ASP A 79 3.68 9.23 1.72
C ASP A 79 3.51 10.62 1.08
N LEU A 80 2.41 10.86 0.36
CA LEU A 80 2.10 12.17 -0.21
C LEU A 80 1.83 13.24 0.87
N ALA A 81 1.20 12.88 2.00
CA ALA A 81 0.98 13.82 3.10
C ALA A 81 2.27 14.15 3.86
N GLU A 82 3.19 13.19 3.98
CA GLU A 82 4.53 13.40 4.53
C GLU A 82 5.38 14.25 3.59
N GLN A 83 5.32 14.01 2.27
CA GLN A 83 5.96 14.86 1.26
C GLN A 83 5.41 16.29 1.25
N GLN A 84 4.09 16.48 1.35
CA GLN A 84 3.51 17.83 1.48
C GLN A 84 3.95 18.54 2.75
N LYS A 85 4.08 17.81 3.87
CA LYS A 85 4.63 18.38 5.11
C LYS A 85 6.12 18.72 4.99
N ALA A 86 6.89 17.91 4.28
CA ALA A 86 8.30 18.16 4.00
C ALA A 86 8.50 19.36 3.05
N ASP A 87 7.60 19.57 2.08
CA ASP A 87 7.65 20.72 1.15
C ASP A 87 7.29 22.05 1.85
N LEU A 88 6.58 22.00 2.98
CA LEU A 88 6.17 23.16 3.78
C LEU A 88 7.13 23.51 4.93
N ALA A 89 8.11 22.65 5.24
CA ALA A 89 9.05 22.85 6.34
C ALA A 89 10.50 22.79 5.82
N PRO A 90 11.21 23.93 5.70
CA PRO A 90 12.63 23.87 5.39
C PRO A 90 13.35 23.20 6.58
N ASP A 91 14.10 22.14 6.26
CA ASP A 91 14.99 21.33 7.08
C ASP A 91 15.22 21.75 8.56
N GLU A 92 14.77 20.90 9.48
CA GLU A 92 15.62 20.54 10.62
C GLU A 92 15.94 19.04 10.54
N ILE A 93 17.03 18.71 9.85
CA ILE A 93 17.59 17.36 9.84
C ILE A 93 18.15 17.11 11.25
N LEU A 94 17.33 16.54 12.14
CA LEU A 94 17.80 16.02 13.43
C LEU A 94 18.47 14.66 13.19
N VAL A 95 19.74 14.69 12.79
CA VAL A 95 20.59 13.50 12.79
C VAL A 95 20.82 13.09 14.25
N SER A 96 20.04 12.13 14.75
CA SER A 96 20.28 11.51 16.04
C SER A 96 21.28 10.37 15.86
N GLU A 97 22.57 10.70 15.86
CA GLU A 97 23.62 9.70 16.04
C GLU A 97 23.60 9.22 17.49
N THR A 98 23.14 7.99 17.70
CA THR A 98 23.24 7.30 18.99
C THR A 98 24.60 6.60 19.04
N TYR A 99 25.56 7.20 19.75
CA TYR A 99 26.83 6.56 20.06
C TYR A 99 26.62 5.66 21.29
N VAL A 100 26.75 4.34 21.11
CA VAL A 100 26.84 3.41 22.24
C VAL A 100 28.29 3.39 22.69
N VAL A 101 28.60 4.09 23.79
CA VAL A 101 29.90 3.97 24.46
C VAL A 101 29.81 2.78 25.41
N ASP A 102 30.45 1.67 25.03
CA ASP A 102 30.70 0.55 25.93
C ASP A 102 31.83 1.00 26.89
N GLU A 103 31.52 1.20 28.17
CA GLU A 103 32.55 1.47 29.18
C GLU A 103 33.36 0.19 29.42
N LEU A 104 34.49 0.08 28.73
CA LEU A 104 35.58 -0.83 29.09
C LEU A 104 36.49 -0.16 30.12
N GLY A 105 36.32 -0.50 31.40
CA GLY A 105 37.24 -0.08 32.47
C GLY A 105 36.75 -0.38 33.88
#